data_AF-A0A920HJ92-F1
#
_entry.id   AF-A0A920HJ92-F1
#
_cell.length_a   1.000
_cell.length_b   1.000
_cell.length_c   1.000
_cell.angle_alpha   90.00
_cell.angle_beta   90.00
_cell.angle_gamma   90.00
#
_symmetry.space_group_name_H-M   'P 1'
#
loop_
_entity.id
_entity.type
_entity.pdbx_description
1 polymer ?
#
loop_
_entity_poly.entity_id
_entity_poly.type
_entity_poly.pdbx_seq_one_letter_code
_entity_poly.pdbx_strand_id
1 'polypeptide(L)'
;MASDKDSKLKALQLTLDRLDKTYGKGTVMKMGDVSESEIEVISTGSLGLDYALGVGGYPKGRVIEIYGPESSGKTTLTLHAIAECQKAGGIAAFIDAEHAFDRFYAQNLGVNINDLIISQPDHGEQALEITDNLIRSGAVDIIVIDSVAALTPKSEIEGEMGDSKMGLHARLMSQALRKLTSTISKTNCTVFFINQLREKIGIMFGNPETTTGGNALKFYASVRLDIRRSTQLKDSSGNPLGNKTRVKVVKNKVAPPFRVCEFDIMYGEGISKMGEIIDIGSQSGIIDKSGSWFSYGDTKLGQGRDAVKTLLKDNPELCEELEKKISEILSSDNS
;
A
#
# COMPACT_ATOMS: atom_id res chain seq x y z
N MET A 1 2.40 11.92 55.85
CA MET A 1 2.10 10.56 55.34
C MET A 1 2.33 10.61 53.85
N ALA A 2 3.22 9.77 53.29
CA ALA A 2 3.38 9.70 51.83
C ALA A 2 2.00 9.39 51.22
N SER A 3 1.62 10.15 50.20
CA SER A 3 0.30 9.98 49.59
C SER A 3 0.17 8.53 49.08
N ASP A 4 -1.01 7.92 49.20
CA ASP A 4 -1.28 6.56 48.69
C ASP A 4 -0.95 6.40 47.18
N LYS A 5 -0.83 7.53 46.47
CA LYS A 5 -0.36 7.60 45.10
C LYS A 5 1.15 7.37 44.98
N ASP A 6 1.97 7.90 45.88
CA ASP A 6 3.43 7.74 45.84
C ASP A 6 3.88 6.31 46.15
N SER A 7 3.18 5.61 47.06
CA SER A 7 3.43 4.20 47.35
C SER A 7 3.10 3.32 46.14
N LYS A 8 1.95 3.57 45.48
CA LYS A 8 1.55 2.91 44.22
C LYS A 8 2.54 3.17 43.08
N LEU A 9 3.03 4.41 42.94
CA LEU A 9 4.02 4.77 41.91
C LEU A 9 5.37 4.09 42.15
N LYS A 10 5.83 3.99 43.40
CA LYS A 10 7.08 3.26 43.72
C LYS A 10 6.95 1.77 43.42
N ALA A 11 5.82 1.15 43.79
CA ALA A 11 5.57 -0.26 43.49
C ALA A 11 5.48 -0.52 41.97
N LEU A 12 4.85 0.40 41.23
CA LEU A 12 4.80 0.36 39.77
C LEU A 12 6.20 0.46 39.17
N GLN A 13 7.02 1.42 39.62
CA GLN A 13 8.39 1.60 39.11
C GLN A 13 9.25 0.35 39.34
N LEU A 14 9.22 -0.23 40.55
CA LEU A 14 9.92 -1.48 40.84
C LEU A 14 9.48 -2.64 39.93
N THR A 15 8.19 -2.68 39.59
CA THR A 15 7.64 -3.68 38.66
C THR A 15 8.14 -3.42 37.24
N LEU A 16 8.11 -2.17 36.77
CA LEU A 16 8.65 -1.78 35.46
C LEU A 16 10.15 -2.12 35.33
N ASP A 17 10.96 -1.77 36.33
CA ASP A 17 12.39 -2.07 36.35
C ASP A 17 12.66 -3.59 36.32
N ARG A 18 11.81 -4.38 37.00
CA ARG A 18 11.90 -5.85 36.97
C ARG A 18 11.53 -6.39 35.60
N LEU A 19 10.50 -5.84 34.96
CA LEU A 19 10.08 -6.24 33.61
C LEU A 19 11.17 -5.90 32.58
N ASP A 20 11.77 -4.71 32.65
CA ASP A 20 12.89 -4.33 31.78
C ASP A 20 14.12 -5.24 31.96
N LYS A 21 14.45 -5.63 33.19
CA LYS A 21 15.53 -6.59 33.44
C LYS A 21 15.23 -8.00 32.92
N THR A 22 13.96 -8.41 32.96
CA THR A 22 13.55 -9.78 32.59
C THR A 22 13.35 -9.93 31.09
N TYR A 23 12.76 -8.93 30.44
CA TYR A 23 12.30 -9.01 29.05
C TYR A 23 13.04 -8.06 28.09
N GLY A 24 13.92 -7.20 28.62
CA GLY A 24 14.65 -6.20 27.86
C GLY A 24 14.03 -4.81 27.98
N LYS A 25 14.88 -3.77 27.89
CA LYS A 25 14.44 -2.38 27.95
C LYS A 25 13.39 -2.07 26.88
N GLY A 26 12.34 -1.36 27.27
CA GLY A 26 11.29 -0.91 26.36
C GLY A 26 10.18 -1.92 26.15
N THR A 27 10.16 -3.03 26.92
CA THR A 27 9.07 -4.01 26.87
C THR A 27 7.77 -3.44 27.44
N VAL A 28 7.87 -2.61 28.49
CA VAL A 28 6.72 -1.91 29.09
C VAL A 28 7.08 -0.45 29.29
N MET A 29 6.40 0.43 28.58
CA MET A 29 6.64 1.88 28.60
C MET A 29 5.32 2.61 28.83
N LYS A 30 5.37 3.84 29.35
CA LYS A 30 4.19 4.71 29.33
C LYS A 30 4.04 5.27 27.92
N MET A 31 2.81 5.34 27.42
CA MET A 31 2.56 5.86 26.07
C MET A 31 3.06 7.30 25.87
N GLY A 32 3.05 8.13 26.91
CA GLY A 32 3.59 9.50 26.83
C GLY A 32 5.12 9.61 26.93
N ASP A 33 5.82 8.52 27.28
CA ASP A 33 7.29 8.47 27.30
C ASP A 33 7.85 8.02 25.93
N VAL A 34 6.99 7.52 25.04
CA VAL A 34 7.28 7.33 23.62
C VAL A 34 7.16 8.71 23.00
N SER A 35 8.27 9.30 22.53
CA SER A 35 8.23 10.51 21.70
C SER A 35 7.15 10.33 20.63
N GLU A 36 6.35 11.35 20.33
CA GLU A 36 5.44 11.36 19.17
C GLU A 36 6.26 11.06 17.91
N SER A 37 6.45 9.79 17.61
CA SER A 37 7.19 9.35 16.43
C SER A 37 6.21 9.46 15.29
N GLU A 38 6.44 10.41 14.40
CA GLU A 38 5.82 10.40 13.08
C GLU A 38 5.95 8.98 12.52
N ILE A 39 4.83 8.42 12.07
CA ILE A 39 4.82 7.08 11.51
C ILE A 39 5.63 7.15 10.22
N GLU A 40 6.77 6.46 10.17
CA GLU A 40 7.55 6.37 8.94
C GLU A 40 6.72 5.73 7.83
N VAL A 41 6.80 6.30 6.62
CA VAL A 41 6.03 5.85 5.46
C VAL A 41 6.90 5.63 4.22
N ILE A 42 6.37 4.85 3.29
CA ILE A 42 6.85 4.72 1.91
C ILE A 42 5.81 5.39 1.01
N SER A 43 6.20 6.33 0.13
CA SER A 43 5.25 6.96 -0.78
C SER A 43 4.55 5.92 -1.66
N THR A 44 3.30 6.18 -1.99
CA THR A 44 2.53 5.32 -2.88
C THR A 44 2.84 5.55 -4.36
N GLY A 45 3.57 6.62 -4.70
CA GLY A 45 3.71 7.10 -6.08
C GLY A 45 2.46 7.83 -6.60
N SER A 46 1.43 7.99 -5.77
CA SER A 46 0.19 8.74 -6.06
C SER A 46 -0.05 9.79 -4.98
N LEU A 47 -0.11 11.05 -5.38
CA LEU A 47 -0.37 12.16 -4.45
C LEU A 47 -1.74 12.02 -3.78
N GLY A 48 -2.76 11.63 -4.57
CA GLY A 48 -4.11 11.43 -4.06
C GLY A 48 -4.20 10.26 -3.08
N LEU A 49 -3.45 9.18 -3.31
CA LEU A 49 -3.44 8.02 -2.41
C LEU A 49 -2.64 8.28 -1.14
N ASP A 50 -1.49 8.96 -1.22
CA ASP A 50 -0.71 9.40 -0.05
C ASP A 50 -1.59 10.23 0.90
N TYR A 51 -2.38 11.14 0.34
CA TYR A 51 -3.36 11.92 1.09
C TYR A 51 -4.53 11.08 1.64
N ALA A 52 -5.08 10.18 0.84
CA ALA A 52 -6.17 9.30 1.26
C ALA A 52 -5.75 8.35 2.41
N LEU A 53 -4.46 8.00 2.49
CA LEU A 53 -3.90 7.24 3.61
C LEU A 53 -3.75 8.06 4.89
N GLY A 54 -3.71 9.39 4.80
CA GLY A 54 -3.71 10.33 5.94
C GLY A 54 -2.38 10.47 6.68
N VAL A 55 -1.44 9.56 6.45
CA VAL A 55 -0.07 9.61 6.98
C VAL A 55 0.97 9.89 5.89
N GLY A 56 0.53 10.21 4.66
CA GLY A 56 1.43 10.54 3.54
C GLY A 56 2.04 9.34 2.82
N GLY A 57 1.56 8.12 3.07
CA GLY A 57 2.04 6.92 2.37
C GLY A 57 1.73 5.63 3.11
N TYR A 58 2.39 4.55 2.70
CA TYR A 58 2.30 3.23 3.31
C TYR A 58 3.09 3.16 4.62
N PRO A 59 2.48 2.84 5.76
CA PRO A 59 3.18 2.82 7.04
C PRO A 59 4.20 1.68 7.11
N LYS A 60 5.46 2.02 7.44
CA LYS A 60 6.54 1.05 7.63
C LYS A 60 6.28 0.09 8.78
N GLY A 61 6.85 -1.11 8.68
CA GLY A 61 6.69 -2.15 9.69
C GLY A 61 5.26 -2.66 9.84
N ARG A 62 4.45 -2.59 8.78
CA ARG A 62 3.04 -3.03 8.79
C ARG A 62 2.72 -3.98 7.64
N VAL A 63 1.62 -4.71 7.83
CA VAL A 63 0.98 -5.52 6.78
C VAL A 63 -0.04 -4.66 6.03
N ILE A 64 0.01 -4.70 4.70
CA ILE A 64 -0.88 -3.98 3.79
C ILE A 64 -1.53 -5.01 2.86
N GLU A 65 -2.85 -4.96 2.71
CA GLU A 65 -3.57 -5.79 1.74
C GLU A 65 -4.12 -4.91 0.63
N ILE A 66 -3.87 -5.30 -0.62
CA ILE A 66 -4.40 -4.64 -1.81
C ILE A 66 -5.20 -5.66 -2.59
N TYR A 67 -6.50 -5.40 -2.73
CA TYR A 67 -7.40 -6.34 -3.36
C TYR A 67 -8.34 -5.64 -4.34
N GLY A 68 -8.85 -6.39 -5.30
CA GLY A 68 -9.70 -5.86 -6.34
C GLY A 68 -9.82 -6.83 -7.52
N PRO A 69 -10.66 -6.50 -8.50
CA PRO A 69 -10.83 -7.29 -9.72
C PRO A 69 -9.52 -7.53 -10.46
N GLU A 70 -9.51 -8.48 -11.39
CA GLU A 70 -8.42 -8.62 -12.35
C GLU A 70 -8.21 -7.33 -13.15
N SER A 71 -6.96 -7.06 -13.54
CA SER A 71 -6.61 -5.85 -14.32
C SER A 71 -7.04 -4.52 -13.69
N SER A 72 -7.25 -4.47 -12.37
CA SER A 72 -7.59 -3.24 -11.64
C SER A 72 -6.39 -2.35 -11.32
N GLY A 73 -5.16 -2.85 -11.47
CA GLY A 73 -3.92 -2.13 -11.18
C GLY A 73 -3.25 -2.50 -9.86
N LYS A 74 -3.64 -3.61 -9.21
CA LYS A 74 -3.03 -4.09 -7.95
C LYS A 74 -1.50 -4.15 -8.02
N THR A 75 -0.97 -4.91 -8.98
CA THR A 75 0.47 -5.06 -9.20
C THR A 75 1.14 -3.76 -9.64
N THR A 76 0.46 -2.92 -10.43
CA THR A 76 1.00 -1.60 -10.81
C THR A 76 1.25 -0.73 -9.58
N LEU A 77 0.28 -0.68 -8.67
CA LEU A 77 0.38 0.12 -7.46
C LEU A 77 1.47 -0.40 -6.51
N THR A 78 1.65 -1.72 -6.39
CA THR A 78 2.78 -2.27 -5.61
C THR A 78 4.13 -2.06 -6.27
N LEU A 79 4.22 -2.05 -7.60
CA LEU A 79 5.44 -1.72 -8.32
C LEU A 79 5.84 -0.24 -8.11
N HIS A 80 4.88 0.68 -8.05
CA HIS A 80 5.16 2.07 -7.64
C HIS A 80 5.68 2.15 -6.20
N ALA A 81 5.09 1.40 -5.27
CA ALA A 81 5.59 1.33 -3.90
C ALA A 81 7.04 0.83 -3.83
N ILE A 82 7.39 -0.17 -4.64
CA ILE A 82 8.77 -0.66 -4.78
C ILE A 82 9.68 0.41 -5.37
N ALA A 83 9.27 1.08 -6.45
CA ALA A 83 10.07 2.11 -7.11
C ALA A 83 10.37 3.28 -6.16
N GLU A 84 9.37 3.76 -5.41
CA GLU A 84 9.56 4.83 -4.41
C GLU A 84 10.43 4.37 -3.23
N CYS A 85 10.29 3.12 -2.79
CA CYS A 85 11.18 2.55 -1.77
C CYS A 85 12.64 2.51 -2.23
N GLN A 86 12.89 2.03 -3.45
CA GLN A 86 14.24 1.96 -4.03
C GLN A 86 14.82 3.35 -4.26
N LYS A 87 14.01 4.31 -4.72
CA LYS A 87 14.41 5.71 -4.89
C LYS A 87 14.84 6.36 -3.58
N ALA A 88 14.23 5.97 -2.46
CA ALA A 88 14.63 6.37 -1.11
C ALA A 88 15.86 5.59 -0.57
N GLY A 89 16.49 4.73 -1.39
CA GLY A 89 17.65 3.91 -1.02
C GLY A 89 17.32 2.62 -0.28
N GLY A 90 16.04 2.24 -0.20
CA GLY A 90 15.59 1.02 0.46
C GLY A 90 15.71 -0.24 -0.42
N ILE A 91 15.69 -1.40 0.22
CA ILE A 91 15.79 -2.70 -0.44
C ILE A 91 14.39 -3.32 -0.59
N ALA A 92 14.08 -3.79 -1.78
CA ALA A 92 12.78 -4.36 -2.13
C ALA A 92 12.88 -5.84 -2.51
N ALA A 93 11.85 -6.61 -2.16
CA ALA A 93 11.67 -7.97 -2.63
C ALA A 93 10.25 -8.21 -3.20
N PHE A 94 10.16 -9.08 -4.20
CA PHE A 94 8.93 -9.49 -4.86
C PHE A 94 8.82 -11.02 -4.86
N ILE A 95 7.75 -11.53 -4.24
CA ILE A 95 7.40 -12.95 -4.19
C ILE A 95 6.31 -13.18 -5.25
N ASP A 96 6.73 -13.64 -6.41
CA ASP A 96 5.88 -13.91 -7.58
C ASP A 96 5.33 -15.34 -7.52
N ALA A 97 4.27 -15.53 -6.73
CA ALA A 97 3.56 -16.79 -6.63
C ALA A 97 2.62 -17.02 -7.83
N GLU A 98 2.22 -15.97 -8.56
CA GLU A 98 1.43 -16.10 -9.80
C GLU A 98 2.28 -16.45 -11.03
N HIS A 99 3.62 -16.40 -10.93
CA HIS A 99 4.57 -16.59 -12.04
C HIS A 99 4.28 -15.66 -13.23
N ALA A 100 3.83 -14.44 -12.94
CA ALA A 100 3.31 -13.48 -13.93
C ALA A 100 4.08 -12.15 -13.92
N PHE A 101 5.22 -12.08 -13.24
CA PHE A 101 6.01 -10.85 -13.13
C PHE A 101 6.61 -10.40 -14.48
N ASP A 102 6.24 -9.20 -14.93
CA ASP A 102 6.82 -8.55 -16.12
C ASP A 102 7.92 -7.56 -15.71
N ARG A 103 9.17 -7.96 -15.95
CA ARG A 103 10.36 -7.13 -15.66
C ARG A 103 10.42 -5.84 -16.48
N PHE A 104 9.96 -5.85 -17.73
CA PHE A 104 10.04 -4.67 -18.61
C PHE A 104 9.03 -3.64 -18.18
N TYR A 105 7.81 -4.09 -17.85
CA TYR A 105 6.81 -3.22 -17.27
C TYR A 105 7.27 -2.62 -15.95
N ALA A 106 7.81 -3.43 -15.03
CA ALA A 106 8.35 -2.94 -13.76
C ALA A 106 9.47 -1.90 -13.96
N GLN A 107 10.39 -2.14 -14.91
CA GLN A 107 11.45 -1.18 -15.23
C GLN A 107 10.90 0.15 -15.73
N ASN A 108 9.88 0.12 -16.60
CA ASN A 108 9.24 1.34 -17.10
C ASN A 108 8.54 2.15 -15.99
N LEU A 109 8.09 1.48 -14.91
CA LEU A 109 7.54 2.13 -13.71
C LEU A 109 8.61 2.68 -12.76
N GLY A 110 9.89 2.60 -13.13
CA GLY A 110 11.01 3.10 -12.34
C GLY A 110 11.57 2.12 -11.32
N VAL A 111 11.17 0.84 -11.36
CA VAL A 111 11.77 -0.20 -10.53
C VAL A 111 13.19 -0.50 -11.03
N ASN A 112 14.17 -0.44 -10.13
CA ASN A 112 15.51 -0.90 -10.40
C ASN A 112 15.54 -2.44 -10.35
N ILE A 113 15.47 -3.05 -11.54
CA ILE A 113 15.41 -4.50 -11.72
C ILE A 113 16.70 -5.20 -11.26
N ASN A 114 17.86 -4.54 -11.35
CA ASN A 114 19.13 -5.17 -10.99
C ASN A 114 19.23 -5.44 -9.48
N ASP A 115 18.61 -4.60 -8.67
CA ASP A 115 18.65 -4.67 -7.21
C ASP A 115 17.34 -5.23 -6.61
N LEU A 116 16.34 -5.55 -7.43
CA LEU A 116 15.10 -6.16 -6.97
C LEU A 116 15.30 -7.64 -6.67
N ILE A 117 15.09 -8.03 -5.41
CA ILE A 117 15.10 -9.45 -5.02
C ILE A 117 13.80 -10.09 -5.52
N ILE A 118 13.89 -11.13 -6.34
CA ILE A 118 12.73 -11.88 -6.83
C ILE A 118 12.76 -13.33 -6.37
N SER A 119 11.61 -13.86 -6.01
CA SER A 119 11.42 -15.28 -5.70
C SER A 119 10.17 -15.79 -6.39
N GLN A 120 10.28 -16.94 -7.04
CA GLN A 120 9.18 -17.68 -7.64
C GLN A 120 9.03 -19.02 -6.90
N PRO A 121 8.25 -19.06 -5.81
CA PRO A 121 8.11 -20.24 -4.96
C PRO A 121 7.23 -21.31 -5.61
N ASP A 122 7.51 -22.58 -5.29
CA ASP A 122 6.76 -23.76 -5.72
C ASP A 122 5.43 -23.93 -4.97
N HIS A 123 5.35 -23.46 -3.72
CA HIS A 123 4.15 -23.59 -2.87
C HIS A 123 4.06 -22.49 -1.79
N GLY A 124 2.87 -22.36 -1.20
CA GLY A 124 2.53 -21.29 -0.26
C GLY A 124 3.39 -21.25 1.01
N GLU A 125 3.70 -22.40 1.60
CA GLU A 125 4.58 -22.46 2.78
C GLU A 125 5.98 -21.91 2.46
N GLN A 126 6.57 -22.32 1.32
CA GLN A 126 7.89 -21.87 0.90
C GLN A 126 7.90 -20.35 0.65
N ALA A 127 6.87 -19.82 -0.02
CA ALA A 127 6.71 -18.38 -0.23
C ALA A 127 6.72 -17.59 1.08
N LEU A 128 5.98 -18.07 2.09
CA LEU A 128 5.86 -17.44 3.40
C LEU A 128 7.12 -17.62 4.24
N GLU A 129 7.84 -18.73 4.11
CA GLU A 129 9.15 -18.96 4.75
C GLU A 129 10.24 -18.05 4.19
N ILE A 130 10.30 -17.91 2.86
CA ILE A 130 11.21 -16.97 2.19
C ILE A 130 10.93 -15.55 2.68
N THR A 131 9.66 -15.14 2.67
CA THR A 131 9.22 -13.84 3.20
C THR A 131 9.71 -13.63 4.65
N ASP A 132 9.48 -14.62 5.52
CA ASP A 132 9.82 -14.54 6.94
C ASP A 132 11.33 -14.45 7.18
N ASN A 133 12.15 -15.10 6.34
CA ASN A 133 13.60 -15.00 6.40
C ASN A 133 14.13 -13.66 5.88
N LEU A 134 13.55 -13.14 4.79
CA LEU A 134 13.87 -11.81 4.28
C LEU A 134 13.58 -10.72 5.31
N ILE A 135 12.42 -10.78 5.98
CA ILE A 135 12.07 -9.83 7.05
C ILE A 135 13.06 -9.97 8.22
N ARG A 136 13.36 -11.20 8.66
CA ARG A 136 14.30 -11.43 9.77
C ARG A 136 15.72 -10.97 9.52
N SER A 137 16.14 -10.84 8.26
CA SER A 137 17.44 -10.28 7.92
C SER A 137 17.59 -8.84 8.40
N GLY A 138 16.48 -8.10 8.56
CA GLY A 138 16.47 -6.69 8.90
C GLY A 138 16.98 -5.77 7.78
N ALA A 139 17.28 -6.33 6.60
CA ALA A 139 17.83 -5.59 5.47
C ALA A 139 16.77 -5.14 4.45
N VAL A 140 15.59 -5.76 4.42
CA VAL A 140 14.56 -5.52 3.41
C VAL A 140 13.50 -4.55 3.95
N ASP A 141 13.26 -3.45 3.23
CA ASP A 141 12.31 -2.40 3.60
C ASP A 141 10.88 -2.67 3.12
N ILE A 142 10.74 -3.33 1.96
CA ILE A 142 9.45 -3.66 1.36
C ILE A 142 9.44 -5.06 0.76
N ILE A 143 8.38 -5.84 1.02
CA ILE A 143 8.13 -7.13 0.38
C ILE A 143 6.73 -7.14 -0.21
N VAL A 144 6.60 -7.51 -1.47
CA VAL A 144 5.32 -7.72 -2.14
C VAL A 144 5.10 -9.20 -2.39
N ILE A 145 3.95 -9.73 -2.02
CA ILE A 145 3.52 -11.10 -2.33
C ILE A 145 2.36 -11.03 -3.33
N ASP A 146 2.64 -11.48 -4.55
CA ASP A 146 1.69 -11.53 -5.67
C ASP A 146 1.43 -12.99 -6.08
N SER A 147 0.35 -13.63 -5.63
CA SER A 147 -0.71 -13.12 -4.77
C SER A 147 -1.12 -14.14 -3.71
N VAL A 148 -1.90 -13.71 -2.71
CA VAL A 148 -2.48 -14.60 -1.71
C VAL A 148 -3.26 -15.73 -2.36
N ALA A 149 -3.94 -15.50 -3.48
CA ALA A 149 -4.73 -16.55 -4.13
C ALA A 149 -3.85 -17.69 -4.67
N ALA A 150 -2.58 -17.41 -4.97
CA ALA A 150 -1.60 -18.37 -5.48
C ALA A 150 -0.72 -19.02 -4.39
N LEU A 151 -0.93 -18.71 -3.11
CA LEU A 151 -0.23 -19.35 -1.99
C LEU A 151 -0.79 -20.75 -1.69
N THR A 152 -0.80 -21.60 -2.71
CA THR A 152 -1.35 -22.96 -2.66
C THR A 152 -0.52 -23.82 -1.71
N PRO A 153 -1.11 -24.39 -0.66
CA PRO A 153 -0.40 -25.25 0.28
C PRO A 153 0.22 -26.46 -0.42
N LYS A 154 1.40 -26.91 0.02
CA LYS A 154 2.12 -28.05 -0.58
C LYS A 154 1.24 -29.29 -0.73
N SER A 155 0.50 -29.65 0.32
CA SER A 155 -0.35 -30.83 0.28
C SER A 155 -1.52 -30.71 -0.71
N GLU A 156 -1.93 -29.50 -1.10
CA GLU A 156 -2.94 -29.30 -2.14
C GLU A 156 -2.34 -29.51 -3.54
N ILE A 157 -1.10 -29.07 -3.76
CA ILE A 157 -0.35 -29.28 -5.02
C ILE A 157 -0.03 -30.77 -5.24
N GLU A 158 0.38 -31.48 -4.18
CA GLU A 158 0.69 -32.92 -4.23
C GLU A 158 -0.57 -33.82 -4.23
N GLY A 159 -1.75 -33.24 -3.99
CA GLY A 159 -3.02 -33.97 -3.97
C GLY A 159 -3.60 -34.19 -5.36
N GLU A 160 -4.68 -34.98 -5.44
CA GLU A 160 -5.41 -35.16 -6.70
C GLU A 160 -6.46 -34.06 -6.90
N MET A 161 -6.75 -33.72 -8.16
CA MET A 161 -7.83 -32.78 -8.48
C MET A 161 -9.17 -33.32 -7.98
N GLY A 162 -9.80 -32.58 -7.07
CA GLY A 162 -11.07 -32.98 -6.44
C GLY A 162 -10.93 -33.40 -4.98
N ASP A 163 -9.71 -33.53 -4.45
CA ASP A 163 -9.47 -33.75 -3.03
C ASP A 163 -10.02 -32.59 -2.19
N SER A 164 -10.93 -32.91 -1.26
CA SER A 164 -11.50 -31.91 -0.37
C SER A 164 -10.57 -31.62 0.82
N LYS A 165 -9.80 -30.53 0.74
CA LYS A 165 -8.96 -30.02 1.84
C LYS A 165 -9.49 -28.68 2.33
N MET A 166 -10.67 -28.70 2.96
CA MET A 166 -11.37 -27.49 3.40
C MET A 166 -10.52 -26.62 4.34
N GLY A 167 -10.34 -25.35 3.97
CA GLY A 167 -9.76 -24.32 4.83
C GLY A 167 -8.25 -24.41 5.04
N LEU A 168 -7.53 -25.25 4.29
CA LEU A 168 -6.08 -25.38 4.39
C LEU A 168 -5.38 -24.04 4.15
N HIS A 169 -5.78 -23.35 3.08
CA HIS A 169 -5.26 -22.05 2.72
C HIS A 169 -5.47 -20.99 3.83
N ALA A 170 -6.65 -20.97 4.46
CA ALA A 170 -6.95 -20.05 5.56
C ALA A 170 -6.12 -20.34 6.83
N ARG A 171 -5.83 -21.63 7.10
CA ARG A 171 -4.98 -22.05 8.23
C ARG A 171 -3.53 -21.64 8.00
N LEU A 172 -3.01 -21.86 6.80
CA LEU A 172 -1.66 -21.43 6.39
C LEU A 172 -1.48 -19.94 6.64
N MET A 173 -2.38 -19.11 6.09
CA MET A 173 -2.35 -17.65 6.27
C MET A 173 -2.43 -17.24 7.73
N SER A 174 -3.29 -17.90 8.52
CA SER A 174 -3.44 -17.60 9.95
C SER A 174 -2.17 -17.89 10.75
N GLN A 175 -1.48 -18.99 10.43
CA GLN A 175 -0.22 -19.37 11.07
C GLN A 175 0.91 -18.43 10.67
N ALA A 176 1.05 -18.15 9.37
CA ALA A 176 2.10 -17.29 8.85
C ALA A 176 1.97 -15.85 9.38
N LEU A 177 0.80 -15.23 9.30
CA LEU A 177 0.59 -13.86 9.78
C LEU A 177 0.84 -13.72 11.29
N ARG A 178 0.51 -14.75 12.08
CA ARG A 178 0.80 -14.77 13.53
C ARG A 178 2.31 -14.71 13.80
N LYS A 179 3.12 -15.37 12.98
CA LYS A 179 4.58 -15.38 13.09
C LYS A 179 5.19 -14.07 12.55
N LEU A 180 4.75 -13.66 11.36
CA LEU A 180 5.29 -12.53 10.61
C LEU A 180 5.05 -11.18 11.30
N THR A 181 3.86 -10.94 11.85
CA THR A 181 3.45 -9.59 12.32
C THR A 181 4.42 -8.99 13.33
N SER A 182 4.94 -9.80 14.26
CA SER A 182 5.89 -9.31 15.26
C SER A 182 7.25 -8.97 14.66
N THR A 183 7.73 -9.76 13.70
CA THR A 183 9.00 -9.54 13.02
C THR A 183 8.93 -8.33 12.09
N ILE A 184 7.83 -8.20 11.35
CA ILE A 184 7.51 -7.05 10.48
C ILE A 184 7.63 -5.75 11.27
N SER A 185 6.98 -5.67 12.44
CA SER A 185 7.02 -4.47 13.27
C SER A 185 8.39 -4.15 13.86
N LYS A 186 9.23 -5.17 14.13
CA LYS A 186 10.57 -4.98 14.73
C LYS A 186 11.63 -4.56 13.71
N THR A 187 11.41 -4.86 12.44
CA THR A 187 12.37 -4.65 11.35
C THR A 187 11.99 -3.49 10.45
N ASN A 188 10.86 -2.83 10.73
CA ASN A 188 10.27 -1.77 9.90
C ASN A 188 10.02 -2.18 8.42
N CYS A 189 10.07 -3.47 8.11
CA CYS A 189 9.74 -4.01 6.80
C CYS A 189 8.24 -3.88 6.51
N THR A 190 7.85 -3.33 5.37
CA THR A 190 6.45 -3.22 4.94
C THR A 190 6.09 -4.41 4.06
N VAL A 191 5.06 -5.15 4.42
CA VAL A 191 4.67 -6.37 3.67
C VAL A 191 3.33 -6.19 3.01
N PHE A 192 3.33 -6.24 1.68
CA PHE A 192 2.14 -6.18 0.83
C PHE A 192 1.66 -7.57 0.47
N PHE A 193 0.37 -7.79 0.64
CA PHE A 193 -0.34 -8.94 0.09
C PHE A 193 -1.28 -8.46 -1.01
N ILE A 194 -1.00 -8.85 -2.24
CA ILE A 194 -1.97 -8.71 -3.34
C ILE A 194 -2.99 -9.82 -3.18
N ASN A 195 -4.28 -9.48 -3.33
CA ASN A 195 -5.35 -10.45 -3.20
C ASN A 195 -6.40 -10.27 -4.30
N GLN A 196 -7.08 -11.35 -4.61
CA GLN A 196 -8.14 -11.39 -5.60
C GLN A 196 -9.51 -11.39 -4.91
N LEU A 197 -10.50 -10.87 -5.61
CA LEU A 197 -11.89 -11.00 -5.20
C LEU A 197 -12.44 -12.38 -5.61
N ARG A 198 -13.32 -12.92 -4.78
CA ARG A 198 -14.15 -14.11 -4.99
C ARG A 198 -15.56 -13.81 -4.51
N GLU A 199 -16.54 -14.52 -5.05
CA GLU A 199 -17.92 -14.41 -4.59
C GLU A 199 -18.25 -15.51 -3.58
N LYS A 200 -18.94 -15.14 -2.49
CA LYS A 200 -19.51 -16.12 -1.57
C LYS A 200 -20.83 -16.62 -2.11
N ILE A 201 -20.87 -17.90 -2.45
CA ILE A 201 -22.08 -18.60 -2.86
C ILE A 201 -23.11 -18.55 -1.72
N GLY A 202 -24.36 -18.24 -2.04
CA GLY A 202 -25.49 -18.29 -1.09
C GLY A 202 -25.79 -16.98 -0.35
N ILE A 203 -25.13 -15.86 -0.67
CA ILE A 203 -25.48 -14.54 -0.15
C ILE A 203 -26.56 -13.90 -1.05
N MET A 204 -27.78 -13.78 -0.53
CA MET A 204 -28.91 -13.13 -1.23
C MET A 204 -29.06 -11.63 -0.91
N PHE A 205 -28.44 -11.14 0.17
CA PHE A 205 -28.49 -9.74 0.60
C PHE A 205 -27.10 -9.26 1.06
N GLY A 206 -26.70 -8.06 0.64
CA GLY A 206 -25.41 -7.44 0.97
C GLY A 206 -24.35 -7.61 -0.12
N ASN A 207 -23.08 -7.34 0.20
CA ASN A 207 -21.96 -7.51 -0.73
C ASN A 207 -21.50 -8.99 -0.72
N PRO A 208 -21.60 -9.74 -1.84
CA PRO A 208 -21.14 -11.12 -1.92
C PRO A 208 -19.62 -11.27 -2.01
N GLU A 209 -18.88 -10.18 -2.27
CA GLU A 209 -17.45 -10.22 -2.48
C GLU A 209 -16.66 -10.55 -1.19
N THR A 210 -15.66 -11.40 -1.34
CA THR A 210 -14.67 -11.74 -0.31
C THR A 210 -13.28 -11.84 -0.92
N THR A 211 -12.26 -11.78 -0.07
CA THR A 211 -10.87 -12.03 -0.45
C THR A 211 -10.46 -13.46 -0.09
N THR A 212 -9.44 -13.98 -0.79
CA THR A 212 -8.87 -15.33 -0.58
C THR A 212 -7.99 -15.36 0.69
N GLY A 213 -7.69 -16.56 1.21
CA GLY A 213 -6.82 -16.75 2.38
C GLY A 213 -7.53 -16.65 3.74
N GLY A 214 -8.85 -16.70 3.76
CA GLY A 214 -9.65 -16.64 4.99
C GLY A 214 -9.73 -15.24 5.59
N ASN A 215 -9.92 -15.15 6.92
CA ASN A 215 -10.13 -13.85 7.59
C ASN A 215 -8.87 -13.27 8.24
N ALA A 216 -7.80 -14.04 8.41
CA ALA A 216 -6.61 -13.61 9.15
C ALA A 216 -6.03 -12.31 8.60
N LEU A 217 -5.79 -12.24 7.28
CA LEU A 217 -5.23 -11.06 6.63
C LEU A 217 -6.06 -9.80 6.89
N LYS A 218 -7.39 -9.92 6.88
CA LYS A 218 -8.30 -8.80 7.19
C LYS A 218 -8.07 -8.22 8.58
N PHE A 219 -7.68 -9.03 9.57
CA PHE A 219 -7.41 -8.58 10.94
C PHE A 219 -6.00 -8.03 11.11
N TYR A 220 -5.00 -8.73 10.56
CA TYR A 220 -3.58 -8.38 10.68
C TYR A 220 -3.18 -7.16 9.85
N ALA A 221 -3.79 -6.96 8.67
CA ALA A 221 -3.54 -5.79 7.83
C ALA A 221 -3.84 -4.49 8.60
N SER A 222 -2.88 -3.56 8.58
CA SER A 222 -3.07 -2.21 9.13
C SER A 222 -3.79 -1.32 8.13
N VAL A 223 -3.48 -1.49 6.85
CA VAL A 223 -4.13 -0.81 5.73
C VAL A 223 -4.71 -1.86 4.79
N ARG A 224 -5.94 -1.64 4.33
CA ARG A 224 -6.55 -2.44 3.27
C ARG A 224 -7.07 -1.50 2.18
N LEU A 225 -6.71 -1.78 0.94
CA LEU A 225 -7.07 -1.00 -0.23
C LEU A 225 -7.96 -1.83 -1.17
N ASP A 226 -9.13 -1.30 -1.51
CA ASP A 226 -10.00 -1.81 -2.57
C ASP A 226 -9.75 -0.97 -3.83
N ILE A 227 -9.07 -1.57 -4.81
CA ILE A 227 -8.73 -0.92 -6.09
C ILE A 227 -9.63 -1.43 -7.20
N ARG A 228 -10.22 -0.50 -7.96
CA ARG A 228 -11.12 -0.82 -9.07
C ARG A 228 -10.84 0.04 -10.28
N ARG A 229 -10.90 -0.59 -11.45
CA ARG A 229 -10.94 0.08 -12.73
C ARG A 229 -12.30 0.77 -12.88
N SER A 230 -12.30 2.05 -13.25
CA SER A 230 -13.51 2.86 -13.47
C SER A 230 -13.79 3.01 -14.96
N THR A 231 -13.10 3.93 -15.64
CA THR A 231 -13.38 4.29 -17.04
C THR A 231 -12.12 4.10 -17.87
N GLN A 232 -12.26 3.54 -19.08
CA GLN A 232 -11.14 3.42 -20.01
C GLN A 232 -10.82 4.78 -20.62
N LEU A 233 -9.53 5.15 -20.61
CA LEU A 233 -9.00 6.35 -21.25
C LEU A 233 -8.60 6.01 -22.68
N LYS A 234 -8.95 6.88 -23.63
CA LYS A 234 -8.68 6.68 -25.07
C LYS A 234 -8.01 7.90 -25.66
N ASP A 235 -7.20 7.68 -26.69
CA ASP A 235 -6.64 8.76 -27.50
C ASP A 235 -7.70 9.37 -28.44
N SER A 236 -7.30 10.38 -29.20
CA SER A 236 -8.17 11.04 -30.20
C SER A 236 -8.60 10.11 -31.34
N SER A 237 -7.88 9.00 -31.55
CA SER A 237 -8.17 7.98 -32.57
C SER A 237 -9.04 6.83 -32.01
N GLY A 238 -9.35 6.84 -30.72
CA GLY A 238 -10.14 5.82 -30.03
C GLY A 238 -9.35 4.63 -29.50
N ASN A 239 -8.02 4.62 -29.60
CA ASN A 239 -7.18 3.56 -29.04
C ASN A 239 -7.09 3.67 -27.51
N PRO A 240 -7.08 2.55 -26.78
CA PRO A 240 -7.03 2.57 -25.33
C PRO A 240 -5.62 2.98 -24.84
N LEU A 241 -5.54 4.06 -24.07
CA LEU A 241 -4.29 4.60 -23.51
C LEU A 241 -4.06 4.20 -22.05
N GLY A 242 -5.13 3.90 -21.32
CA GLY A 242 -5.05 3.65 -19.90
C GLY A 242 -6.42 3.53 -19.28
N ASN A 243 -6.49 3.60 -17.95
CA ASN A 243 -7.75 3.58 -17.22
C ASN A 243 -7.73 4.56 -16.08
N LYS A 244 -8.87 5.21 -15.86
CA LYS A 244 -9.16 5.85 -14.60
C LYS A 244 -9.40 4.77 -13.54
N THR A 245 -8.69 4.87 -12.44
CA THR A 245 -8.67 3.90 -11.36
C THR A 245 -9.12 4.57 -10.08
N ARG A 246 -9.96 3.88 -9.30
CA ARG A 246 -10.45 4.33 -8.01
C ARG A 246 -9.88 3.41 -6.93
N VAL A 247 -9.30 3.99 -5.89
CA VAL A 247 -8.82 3.26 -4.71
C VAL A 247 -9.56 3.75 -3.48
N LYS A 248 -10.15 2.81 -2.72
CA LYS A 248 -10.80 3.08 -1.43
C LYS A 248 -9.98 2.48 -0.30
N VAL A 249 -9.68 3.30 0.71
CA VAL A 249 -9.02 2.86 1.94
C VAL A 249 -10.07 2.21 2.85
N VAL A 250 -10.36 0.92 2.66
CA VAL A 250 -11.43 0.22 3.40
C VAL A 250 -11.06 -0.09 4.85
N LYS A 251 -9.77 -0.05 5.18
CA LYS A 251 -9.28 -0.17 6.55
C LYS A 251 -8.02 0.68 6.68
N ASN A 252 -7.93 1.41 7.79
CA ASN A 252 -6.76 2.17 8.16
C ASN A 252 -6.63 2.17 9.68
N LYS A 253 -5.48 1.73 10.21
CA LYS A 253 -5.18 1.70 11.65
C LYS A 253 -4.28 2.86 12.10
N VAL A 254 -3.79 3.68 11.16
CA VAL A 254 -2.84 4.76 11.43
C VAL A 254 -3.42 6.14 11.16
N ALA A 255 -4.54 6.21 10.45
CA ALA A 255 -5.32 7.42 10.17
C ALA A 255 -6.80 7.05 9.91
N PRO A 256 -7.70 8.04 9.78
CA PRO A 256 -9.11 7.79 9.48
C PRO A 256 -9.31 6.94 8.19
N PRO A 257 -10.14 5.87 8.23
CA PRO A 257 -10.42 5.04 7.06
C PRO A 257 -11.49 5.66 6.14
N PHE A 258 -11.81 4.94 5.06
CA PHE A 258 -12.90 5.17 4.10
C PHE A 258 -12.74 6.33 3.12
N ARG A 259 -11.58 7.00 3.13
CA ARG A 259 -11.20 7.92 2.07
C ARG A 259 -11.08 7.19 0.73
N VAL A 260 -11.33 7.94 -0.34
CA VAL A 260 -11.29 7.47 -1.73
C VAL A 260 -10.40 8.42 -2.50
N CYS A 261 -9.56 7.88 -3.38
CA CYS A 261 -8.85 8.65 -4.38
C CYS A 261 -9.13 8.08 -5.77
N GLU A 262 -8.96 8.93 -6.78
CA GLU A 262 -9.00 8.54 -8.19
C GLU A 262 -7.78 9.09 -8.91
N PHE A 263 -7.18 8.27 -9.76
CA PHE A 263 -6.05 8.65 -10.58
C PHE A 263 -6.06 7.85 -11.88
N ASP A 264 -5.26 8.28 -12.86
CA ASP A 264 -5.10 7.55 -14.11
C ASP A 264 -3.95 6.55 -13.99
N ILE A 265 -4.16 5.32 -14.46
CA ILE A 265 -3.09 4.36 -14.77
C ILE A 265 -2.95 4.31 -16.29
N MET A 266 -1.84 4.83 -16.80
CA MET A 266 -1.47 4.84 -18.21
C MET A 266 -0.72 3.56 -18.56
N TYR A 267 -1.04 2.94 -19.70
CA TYR A 267 -0.39 1.71 -20.09
C TYR A 267 1.08 1.95 -20.43
N GLY A 268 1.96 1.15 -19.83
CA GLY A 268 3.42 1.28 -20.00
C GLY A 268 4.08 2.40 -19.21
N GLU A 269 3.33 3.32 -18.59
CA GLU A 269 3.85 4.45 -17.81
C GLU A 269 3.44 4.41 -16.33
N GLY A 270 2.34 3.73 -16.00
CA GLY A 270 1.84 3.62 -14.62
C GLY A 270 0.98 4.79 -14.18
N ILE A 271 1.05 5.15 -12.90
CA ILE A 271 0.24 6.20 -12.30
C ILE A 271 0.64 7.56 -12.87
N SER A 272 -0.34 8.30 -13.39
CA SER A 272 -0.12 9.63 -13.97
C SER A 272 -0.10 10.72 -12.91
N LYS A 273 1.08 10.99 -12.33
CA LYS A 273 1.28 12.08 -11.36
C LYS A 273 0.80 13.45 -11.87
N MET A 274 1.08 13.76 -13.13
CA MET A 274 0.62 15.01 -13.76
C MET A 274 -0.91 15.08 -13.85
N GLY A 275 -1.57 13.94 -14.13
CA GLY A 275 -3.02 13.86 -14.12
C GLY A 275 -3.62 14.12 -12.74
N GLU A 276 -2.99 13.61 -11.69
CA GLU A 276 -3.40 13.87 -10.31
C GLU A 276 -3.24 15.33 -9.91
N ILE A 277 -2.11 15.96 -10.25
CA ILE A 277 -1.87 17.39 -9.96
C ILE A 277 -2.94 18.25 -10.61
N ILE A 278 -3.29 17.98 -11.88
CA ILE A 278 -4.33 18.73 -12.59
C ILE A 278 -5.69 18.52 -11.94
N ASP A 279 -6.07 17.27 -11.65
CA ASP A 279 -7.39 16.93 -11.14
C ASP A 279 -7.59 17.44 -9.70
N ILE A 280 -6.61 17.23 -8.83
CA ILE A 280 -6.64 17.69 -7.44
C ILE A 280 -6.51 19.21 -7.39
N GLY A 281 -5.61 19.80 -8.18
CA GLY A 281 -5.45 21.24 -8.30
C GLY A 281 -6.74 21.93 -8.76
N SER A 282 -7.47 21.31 -9.69
CA SER A 282 -8.77 21.82 -10.13
C SER A 282 -9.86 21.70 -9.06
N GLN A 283 -9.85 20.60 -8.29
CA GLN A 283 -10.84 20.37 -7.21
C GLN A 283 -10.59 21.28 -6.00
N SER A 284 -9.33 21.60 -5.72
CA SER A 284 -8.91 22.47 -4.61
C SER A 284 -8.92 23.96 -4.96
N GLY A 285 -9.21 24.33 -6.20
CA GLY A 285 -9.23 25.72 -6.65
C GLY A 285 -7.84 26.35 -6.85
N ILE A 286 -6.77 25.54 -6.86
CA ILE A 286 -5.42 26.01 -7.23
C ILE A 286 -5.34 26.25 -8.74
N ILE A 287 -5.95 25.36 -9.52
CA ILE A 287 -6.01 25.44 -10.99
C ILE A 287 -7.42 25.83 -11.39
N ASP A 288 -7.57 26.99 -12.02
CA ASP A 288 -8.86 27.48 -12.50
C ASP A 288 -9.25 26.80 -13.81
N LYS A 289 -10.47 26.27 -13.85
CA LYS A 289 -11.04 25.63 -15.05
C LYS A 289 -12.23 26.42 -15.58
N SER A 290 -12.04 27.05 -16.74
CA SER A 290 -13.09 27.76 -17.49
C SER A 290 -13.44 27.01 -18.78
N GLY A 291 -14.50 26.19 -18.72
CA GLY A 291 -14.89 25.31 -19.83
C GLY A 291 -13.82 24.25 -20.10
N SER A 292 -13.14 24.34 -21.24
CA SER A 292 -12.02 23.46 -21.61
C SER A 292 -10.64 24.06 -21.30
N TRP A 293 -10.56 25.31 -20.84
CA TRP A 293 -9.31 25.99 -20.54
C TRP A 293 -8.91 25.86 -19.08
N PHE A 294 -7.62 25.64 -18.83
CA PHE A 294 -7.00 25.59 -17.51
C PHE A 294 -6.05 26.78 -17.34
N SER A 295 -6.08 27.40 -16.17
CA SER A 295 -5.23 28.54 -15.80
C SER A 295 -4.69 28.38 -14.37
N TYR A 296 -3.57 29.02 -14.09
CA TYR A 296 -2.95 29.08 -12.77
C TYR A 296 -2.56 30.52 -12.48
N GLY A 297 -3.25 31.13 -11.51
CA GLY A 297 -3.24 32.59 -11.34
C GLY A 297 -3.63 33.28 -12.65
N ASP A 298 -2.83 34.25 -13.10
CA ASP A 298 -3.06 34.96 -14.36
C ASP A 298 -2.51 34.22 -15.60
N THR A 299 -1.87 33.06 -15.42
CA THR A 299 -1.20 32.32 -16.51
C THR A 299 -2.11 31.26 -17.10
N LYS A 300 -2.30 31.25 -18.42
CA LYS A 300 -3.01 30.17 -19.12
C LYS A 300 -2.10 28.95 -19.26
N LEU A 301 -2.54 27.81 -18.73
CA LEU A 301 -1.81 26.54 -18.82
C LEU A 301 -2.10 25.82 -20.14
N GLY A 302 -3.33 25.86 -20.63
CA GLY A 302 -3.67 25.23 -21.90
C GLY A 302 -5.15 24.88 -22.06
N GLN A 303 -5.51 24.41 -23.24
CA GLN A 303 -6.84 23.92 -23.56
C GLN A 303 -6.86 22.38 -23.53
N GLY A 304 -7.67 21.81 -22.65
CA GLY A 304 -7.78 20.37 -22.46
C GLY A 304 -6.72 19.80 -21.52
N ARG A 305 -7.02 18.64 -20.93
CA ARG A 305 -6.19 18.01 -19.90
C ARG A 305 -4.83 17.55 -20.44
N ASP A 306 -4.81 17.02 -21.67
CA ASP A 306 -3.57 16.50 -22.27
C ASP A 306 -2.56 17.60 -22.58
N ALA A 307 -3.00 18.76 -23.06
CA ALA A 307 -2.13 19.91 -23.29
C ALA A 307 -1.45 20.39 -22.00
N VAL A 308 -2.20 20.42 -20.89
CA VAL A 308 -1.65 20.79 -19.58
C VAL A 308 -0.70 19.72 -19.07
N LYS A 309 -0.99 18.42 -19.28
CA LYS A 309 -0.05 17.33 -18.94
C LYS A 309 1.29 17.50 -19.66
N THR A 310 1.27 17.82 -20.96
CA THR A 310 2.49 18.10 -21.73
C THR A 310 3.24 19.31 -21.16
N LEU A 311 2.52 20.40 -20.87
CA LEU A 311 3.14 21.60 -20.27
C LEU A 311 3.86 21.27 -18.94
N LEU A 312 3.20 20.55 -18.04
CA LEU A 312 3.79 20.18 -16.74
C LEU A 312 4.98 19.26 -16.88
N LYS A 313 4.95 18.36 -17.88
CA LYS A 313 6.09 17.49 -18.21
C LYS A 313 7.29 18.30 -18.70
N ASP A 314 7.05 19.34 -19.50
CA ASP A 314 8.10 20.19 -20.06
C ASP A 314 8.59 21.26 -19.06
N ASN A 315 7.86 21.50 -17.97
CA ASN A 315 8.20 22.49 -16.94
C ASN A 315 8.18 21.87 -15.52
N PRO A 316 9.23 21.13 -15.13
CA PRO A 316 9.31 20.47 -13.83
C PRO A 316 9.16 21.43 -12.63
N GLU A 317 9.70 22.65 -12.73
CA GLU A 317 9.61 23.66 -11.66
C GLU A 317 8.15 24.04 -11.35
N LEU A 318 7.32 24.22 -12.39
CA LEU A 318 5.89 24.50 -12.24
C LEU A 318 5.16 23.30 -11.63
N CYS A 319 5.53 22.09 -12.04
CA CYS A 319 4.96 20.87 -11.48
C CYS A 319 5.24 20.77 -9.97
N GLU A 320 6.49 21.01 -9.55
CA GLU A 320 6.89 20.98 -8.14
C GLU A 320 6.18 22.07 -7.32
N GLU A 321 6.04 23.28 -7.88
CA GLU A 321 5.30 24.37 -7.25
C GLU A 321 3.83 23.98 -6.99
N LEU A 322 3.15 23.46 -8.01
CA LEU A 322 1.75 23.04 -7.90
C LEU A 322 1.58 21.89 -6.91
N GLU A 323 2.47 20.89 -6.96
CA GLU A 323 2.46 19.76 -6.04
C GLU A 323 2.64 20.20 -4.58
N LYS A 324 3.53 21.17 -4.33
CA LYS A 324 3.74 21.73 -2.98
C LYS A 324 2.49 22.44 -2.48
N LYS A 325 1.87 23.30 -3.30
CA LYS A 325 0.63 24.00 -2.92
C LYS A 325 -0.52 23.04 -2.66
N ILE A 326 -0.66 22.00 -3.50
CA ILE A 326 -1.65 20.95 -3.29
C ILE A 326 -1.41 20.24 -1.96
N SER A 327 -0.17 19.82 -1.69
CA SER A 327 0.20 19.17 -0.43
C SER A 327 -0.11 20.03 0.80
N GLU A 328 0.14 21.34 0.73
CA GLU A 328 -0.18 22.29 1.81
C GLU A 328 -1.70 22.36 2.07
N ILE A 329 -2.53 22.52 1.03
CA ILE A 329 -3.99 22.55 1.18
C ILE A 329 -4.51 21.22 1.77
N LEU A 330 -4.05 20.10 1.20
CA LEU A 330 -4.46 18.78 1.66
C LEU A 330 -4.05 18.54 3.12
N SER A 331 -2.87 19.00 3.54
CA SER A 331 -2.46 18.89 4.95
C SER A 331 -3.36 19.67 5.91
N SER A 332 -3.88 20.83 5.48
CA SER A 332 -4.79 21.65 6.29
C SER A 332 -6.20 21.06 6.44
N ASP A 333 -6.65 20.24 5.49
CA ASP A 333 -7.92 19.52 5.57
C ASP A 333 -7.86 18.31 6.54
N ASN A 334 -6.65 17.88 6.93
CA ASN A 334 -6.43 16.76 7.85
C ASN A 334 -6.33 17.15 9.33
N SER A 335 -6.14 18.44 9.62
CA SER A 335 -6.08 19.02 10.98
C SER A 335 -7.45 19.45 11.47
#